data_AF-A0AAJ0FUD7-F1
#
_entry.id   AF-A0AAJ0FUD7-F1
#
_cell.length_a   1.000
_cell.length_b   1.000
_cell.length_c   1.000
_cell.angle_alpha   90.00
_cell.angle_beta   90.00
_cell.angle_gamma   90.00
#
_symmetry.space_group_name_H-M   'P 1'
#
loop_
_entity.id
_entity.type
_entity.pdbx_description
1 polymer ?
#
loop_
_entity_poly.entity_id
_entity_poly.type
_entity_poly.pdbx_seq_one_letter_code
_entity_poly.pdbx_strand_id
1 'polypeptide(L)'
;MPSLNETATTTAIVNGKAATWRLAQPDSPEPAESAELPRDGSTFYSESIIGTDGRTPVNEADIRDGGKYRSIVKILSCFNDGGESVWMMGTGWLIRPDLLVTAGHVVYDWGHGYRAATQIKCYIGYKGRESVETDICQARYGQTIVTTAEWIQTTESRPRDVAFIKVTKPFTGNLRLFNYVDTPSKDSATLGVVGYPGDMSYNNEKGGEMYEQFKMTEYNLNTSDRHMIRYKLSTFGGKFSIMEGRDEE
;
A
#
# COMPACT_ATOMS: atom_id res chain seq x y z
N MET A 1 -6.91 -43.81 4.82
CA MET A 1 -5.60 -43.13 4.89
C MET A 1 -5.85 -41.64 4.77
N PRO A 2 -5.49 -40.80 5.74
CA PRO A 2 -5.68 -39.36 5.59
C PRO A 2 -4.55 -38.80 4.70
N SER A 3 -4.94 -38.08 3.64
CA SER A 3 -4.04 -37.31 2.80
C SER A 3 -3.53 -36.11 3.59
N LEU A 4 -2.21 -36.01 3.73
CA LEU A 4 -1.53 -34.82 4.22
C LEU A 4 -1.72 -33.70 3.18
N ASN A 5 -2.54 -32.71 3.51
CA ASN A 5 -2.51 -31.42 2.82
C ASN A 5 -1.20 -30.73 3.22
N GLU A 6 -0.19 -30.79 2.35
CA GLU A 6 0.94 -29.86 2.41
C GLU A 6 0.39 -28.44 2.21
N THR A 7 0.22 -27.69 3.30
CA THR A 7 0.14 -26.23 3.25
C THR A 7 1.46 -25.72 2.69
N ALA A 8 1.48 -25.38 1.41
CA ALA A 8 2.64 -24.78 0.76
C ALA A 8 2.95 -23.43 1.43
N THR A 9 3.99 -23.40 2.27
CA THR A 9 4.47 -22.16 2.89
C THR A 9 5.08 -21.27 1.81
N THR A 10 4.48 -20.10 1.59
CA THR A 10 5.03 -19.11 0.66
C THR A 10 6.33 -18.56 1.24
N THR A 11 7.46 -18.88 0.62
CA THR A 11 8.78 -18.47 1.09
C THR A 11 9.40 -17.45 0.15
N ALA A 12 9.89 -16.33 0.69
CA ALA A 12 10.63 -15.33 -0.08
C ALA A 12 12.00 -15.87 -0.49
N ILE A 13 12.32 -15.78 -1.79
CA ILE A 13 13.61 -16.16 -2.36
C ILE A 13 14.47 -14.92 -2.49
N VAL A 14 15.66 -14.91 -1.87
CA VAL A 14 16.64 -13.82 -1.98
C VAL A 14 17.58 -14.09 -3.16
N ASN A 15 17.57 -13.20 -4.15
CA ASN A 15 18.46 -13.20 -5.29
C ASN A 15 19.23 -11.89 -5.36
N GLY A 16 20.46 -11.87 -4.86
CA GLY A 16 21.28 -10.67 -4.77
C GLY A 16 20.62 -9.61 -3.87
N LYS A 17 20.29 -8.44 -4.43
CA LYS A 17 19.70 -7.32 -3.69
C LYS A 17 18.17 -7.36 -3.57
N ALA A 18 17.51 -8.34 -4.20
CA ALA A 18 16.06 -8.44 -4.23
C ALA A 18 15.56 -9.72 -3.55
N ALA A 19 14.40 -9.63 -2.90
CA ALA A 19 13.62 -10.76 -2.45
C ALA A 19 12.35 -10.88 -3.29
N THR A 20 11.99 -12.09 -3.70
CA THR A 20 10.83 -12.33 -4.57
C THR A 20 10.09 -13.61 -4.21
N TRP A 21 8.77 -13.59 -4.37
CA TRP A 21 7.93 -14.79 -4.29
C TRP A 21 6.67 -14.64 -5.15
N ARG A 22 6.04 -15.78 -5.42
CA ARG A 22 4.76 -15.85 -6.13
C ARG A 22 3.62 -15.89 -5.12
N LEU A 23 2.50 -15.32 -5.53
CA LEU A 23 1.27 -15.30 -4.78
C LEU A 23 0.29 -16.35 -5.32
N ALA A 24 -0.50 -16.93 -4.43
CA ALA A 24 -1.68 -17.68 -4.82
C ALA A 24 -2.75 -16.70 -5.31
N GLN A 25 -3.56 -17.14 -6.28
CA GLN A 25 -4.70 -16.36 -6.73
C GLN A 25 -5.82 -16.45 -5.67
N PRO A 26 -6.41 -15.32 -5.24
CA PRO A 26 -7.59 -15.33 -4.39
C PRO A 26 -8.79 -15.98 -5.07
N ASP A 27 -9.62 -16.67 -4.29
CA ASP A 27 -10.80 -17.38 -4.79
C ASP A 27 -11.98 -16.47 -5.15
N SER A 28 -11.95 -15.20 -4.70
CA SER A 28 -13.04 -14.24 -4.90
C SER A 28 -12.52 -12.81 -5.06
N PRO A 29 -13.18 -11.98 -5.92
CA PRO A 29 -12.93 -10.55 -6.02
C PRO A 29 -13.45 -9.76 -4.82
N GLU A 30 -14.29 -10.34 -3.98
CA GLU A 30 -14.84 -9.66 -2.81
C GLU A 30 -13.74 -9.18 -1.86
N PRO A 31 -13.85 -7.98 -1.27
CA PRO A 31 -12.95 -7.55 -0.20
C PRO A 31 -13.05 -8.49 1.01
N ALA A 32 -11.95 -8.65 1.75
CA ALA A 32 -11.96 -9.41 2.99
C ALA A 32 -12.96 -8.80 3.98
N GLU A 33 -13.68 -9.63 4.74
CA GLU A 33 -14.71 -9.17 5.71
C GLU A 33 -14.12 -8.27 6.80
N SER A 34 -12.87 -8.56 7.19
CA SER A 34 -12.08 -7.75 8.09
C SER A 34 -10.66 -7.59 7.53
N ALA A 35 -9.99 -6.52 7.90
CA ALA A 35 -8.58 -6.34 7.64
C ALA A 35 -7.91 -5.61 8.80
N GLU A 36 -6.78 -6.16 9.22
CA GLU A 36 -5.91 -5.57 10.23
C GLU A 36 -4.97 -4.52 9.62
N LEU A 37 -4.32 -3.74 10.49
CA LEU A 37 -3.36 -2.75 10.06
C LEU A 37 -1.97 -3.36 10.00
N PRO A 38 -1.21 -3.13 8.92
CA PRO A 38 0.12 -3.66 8.82
C PRO A 38 1.08 -3.05 9.81
N ARG A 39 1.99 -3.90 10.34
CA ARG A 39 3.00 -3.49 11.31
C ARG A 39 4.40 -3.80 10.80
N ASP A 40 5.20 -2.78 10.85
CA ASP A 40 6.60 -2.75 10.43
C ASP A 40 7.59 -3.13 11.55
N GLY A 41 7.08 -3.61 12.68
CA GLY A 41 7.87 -4.10 13.82
C GLY A 41 8.54 -3.03 14.70
N SER A 42 8.32 -1.72 14.47
CA SER A 42 8.86 -0.70 15.40
C SER A 42 8.06 -0.61 16.70
N THR A 43 8.75 -0.51 17.84
CA THR A 43 8.18 -0.21 19.16
C THR A 43 7.73 1.25 19.30
N PHE A 44 8.17 2.14 18.41
CA PHE A 44 7.76 3.53 18.34
C PHE A 44 6.58 3.70 17.39
N TYR A 45 5.37 3.67 17.95
CA TYR A 45 4.16 4.15 17.30
C TYR A 45 4.35 5.61 16.87
N SER A 46 4.70 5.84 15.61
CA SER A 46 4.78 7.18 15.02
C SER A 46 3.70 7.45 13.98
N GLU A 47 2.79 6.49 13.75
CA GLU A 47 1.53 6.78 13.09
C GLU A 47 0.67 7.58 14.06
N SER A 48 0.66 8.88 13.85
CA SER A 48 0.00 9.82 14.74
C SER A 48 -0.70 10.86 13.90
N ILE A 49 -1.93 11.18 14.26
CA ILE A 49 -2.57 12.41 13.86
C ILE A 49 -1.69 13.53 14.44
N ILE A 50 -0.93 14.23 13.59
CA ILE A 50 -0.02 15.28 14.04
C ILE A 50 -0.79 16.60 14.06
N GLY A 51 -1.29 16.98 15.24
CA GLY A 51 -2.11 18.18 15.44
C GLY A 51 -3.60 17.90 15.19
N THR A 52 -4.27 18.76 14.42
CA THR A 52 -5.65 18.54 13.97
C THR A 52 -5.65 17.65 12.74
N ASP A 53 -6.55 16.66 12.70
CA ASP A 53 -6.74 15.84 11.51
C ASP A 53 -7.30 16.70 10.36
N GLY A 54 -6.48 16.87 9.32
CA GLY A 54 -6.82 17.67 8.14
C GLY A 54 -7.09 16.82 6.90
N ARG A 55 -7.28 15.51 7.06
CA ARG A 55 -7.60 14.61 5.96
C ARG A 55 -9.02 14.88 5.46
N THR A 56 -9.19 14.97 4.15
CA THR A 56 -10.50 15.10 3.51
C THR A 56 -10.78 13.90 2.62
N PRO A 57 -12.03 13.41 2.56
CA PRO A 57 -12.39 12.33 1.64
C PRO A 57 -12.19 12.80 0.20
N VAL A 58 -11.58 11.95 -0.61
CA VAL A 58 -11.35 12.21 -2.02
C VAL A 58 -12.67 12.21 -2.79
N ASN A 59 -12.81 13.16 -3.73
CA ASN A 59 -13.98 13.22 -4.60
C ASN A 59 -14.05 11.96 -5.50
N GLU A 60 -15.25 11.42 -5.68
CA GLU A 60 -15.46 10.27 -6.54
C GLU A 60 -15.03 10.50 -8.00
N ALA A 61 -15.13 11.74 -8.49
CA ALA A 61 -14.63 12.12 -9.81
C ALA A 61 -13.11 11.87 -9.96
N ASP A 62 -12.35 11.96 -8.87
CA ASP A 62 -10.89 11.82 -8.89
C ASP A 62 -10.42 10.35 -8.90
N ILE A 63 -11.30 9.39 -8.55
CA ILE A 63 -10.99 7.95 -8.54
C ILE A 63 -11.61 7.19 -9.74
N ARG A 64 -12.50 7.85 -10.49
CA ARG A 64 -13.08 7.37 -11.75
C ARG A 64 -12.05 7.40 -12.88
N ASP A 65 -12.40 6.81 -14.02
CA ASP A 65 -11.51 6.79 -15.19
C ASP A 65 -11.08 8.20 -15.61
N GLY A 66 -9.78 8.43 -15.77
CA GLY A 66 -9.21 9.76 -16.03
C GLY A 66 -9.11 10.70 -14.82
N GLY A 67 -9.60 10.30 -13.64
CA GLY A 67 -9.46 11.04 -12.39
C GLY A 67 -7.99 11.09 -11.90
N LYS A 68 -7.60 12.16 -11.21
CA LYS A 68 -6.20 12.39 -10.79
C LYS A 68 -5.63 11.32 -9.85
N TYR A 69 -6.49 10.56 -9.18
CA TYR A 69 -6.13 9.48 -8.26
C TYR A 69 -6.53 8.10 -8.77
N ARG A 70 -6.87 7.99 -10.06
CA ARG A 70 -7.24 6.70 -10.68
C ARG A 70 -6.18 5.62 -10.52
N SER A 71 -4.91 6.00 -10.45
CA SER A 71 -3.77 5.08 -10.25
C SER A 71 -3.47 4.73 -8.79
N ILE A 72 -4.23 5.23 -7.82
CA ILE A 72 -4.07 4.85 -6.40
C ILE A 72 -4.87 3.58 -6.12
N VAL A 73 -4.22 2.61 -5.48
CA VAL A 73 -4.69 1.24 -5.33
C VAL A 73 -4.93 0.93 -3.85
N LYS A 74 -6.14 0.47 -3.51
CA LYS A 74 -6.39 -0.22 -2.22
C LYS A 74 -5.83 -1.63 -2.32
N ILE A 75 -5.01 -2.02 -1.35
CA ILE A 75 -4.39 -3.34 -1.28
C ILE A 75 -4.97 -4.07 -0.07
N LEU A 76 -5.34 -5.33 -0.26
CA LEU A 76 -5.58 -6.28 0.82
C LEU A 76 -4.59 -7.44 0.65
N SER A 77 -3.71 -7.61 1.62
CA SER A 77 -2.71 -8.69 1.66
C SER A 77 -3.14 -9.75 2.66
N CYS A 78 -3.17 -11.00 2.22
CA CYS A 78 -3.44 -12.15 3.08
C CYS A 78 -2.13 -12.75 3.59
N PHE A 79 -2.10 -13.12 4.86
CA PHE A 79 -1.01 -13.83 5.50
C PHE A 79 -1.54 -15.08 6.20
N ASN A 80 -0.62 -16.00 6.53
CA ASN A 80 -0.95 -17.21 7.26
C ASN A 80 -0.56 -17.04 8.74
N ASP A 81 -1.54 -17.19 9.63
CA ASP A 81 -1.34 -17.26 11.08
C ASP A 81 -1.77 -18.65 11.58
N GLY A 82 -0.82 -19.56 11.76
CA GLY A 82 -1.10 -20.90 12.28
C GLY A 82 -2.10 -21.73 11.46
N GLY A 83 -2.25 -21.44 10.16
CA GLY A 83 -3.24 -22.06 9.27
C GLY A 83 -4.46 -21.19 8.96
N GLU A 84 -4.68 -20.12 9.72
CA GLU A 84 -5.75 -19.15 9.48
C GLU A 84 -5.31 -18.04 8.52
N SER A 85 -6.26 -17.51 7.75
CA SER A 85 -6.01 -16.42 6.81
C SER A 85 -6.27 -15.07 7.48
N VAL A 86 -5.23 -14.25 7.63
CA VAL A 86 -5.33 -12.89 8.18
C VAL A 86 -5.14 -11.89 7.05
N TRP A 87 -6.10 -11.00 6.87
CA TRP A 87 -6.02 -9.94 5.86
C TRP A 87 -5.57 -8.63 6.48
N MET A 88 -4.71 -7.91 5.77
CA MET A 88 -4.21 -6.60 6.18
C MET A 88 -4.33 -5.62 5.03
N MET A 89 -4.57 -4.34 5.34
CA MET A 89 -4.81 -3.33 4.32
C MET A 89 -3.60 -2.43 4.08
N GLY A 90 -3.48 -1.92 2.84
CA GLY A 90 -2.46 -0.94 2.49
C GLY A 90 -2.87 -0.13 1.27
N THR A 91 -1.99 0.80 0.90
CA THR A 91 -2.12 1.62 -0.31
C THR A 91 -0.93 1.36 -1.24
N GLY A 92 -1.17 1.36 -2.54
CA GLY A 92 -0.11 1.41 -3.55
C GLY A 92 -0.42 2.37 -4.69
N TRP A 93 0.56 2.57 -5.57
CA TRP A 93 0.48 3.47 -6.72
C TRP A 93 0.86 2.72 -7.99
N LEU A 94 0.01 2.76 -9.00
CA LEU A 94 0.32 2.18 -10.31
C LEU A 94 1.42 3.00 -10.99
N ILE A 95 2.45 2.28 -11.40
CA ILE A 95 3.61 2.81 -12.15
C ILE A 95 3.59 2.28 -13.59
N ARG A 96 2.85 1.18 -13.79
CA ARG A 96 2.43 0.60 -15.07
C ARG A 96 1.02 0.02 -14.88
N PRO A 97 0.29 -0.28 -15.97
CA PRO A 97 -1.03 -0.90 -15.86
C PRO A 97 -1.04 -2.24 -15.10
N ASP A 98 0.08 -2.95 -15.02
CA ASP A 98 0.21 -4.26 -14.37
C ASP A 98 1.18 -4.27 -13.16
N LEU A 99 1.70 -3.11 -12.75
CA LEU A 99 2.72 -3.00 -11.71
C LEU A 99 2.44 -1.81 -10.81
N LEU A 100 2.37 -2.06 -9.52
CA LEU A 100 2.27 -1.03 -8.48
C LEU A 100 3.44 -1.09 -7.52
N VAL A 101 3.76 0.06 -6.93
CA VAL A 101 4.65 0.18 -5.78
C VAL A 101 3.83 0.35 -4.50
N THR A 102 4.33 -0.16 -3.39
CA THR A 102 3.77 -0.02 -2.05
C THR A 102 4.89 -0.12 -1.02
N ALA A 103 4.57 -0.02 0.27
CA ALA A 103 5.51 -0.27 1.34
C ALA A 103 5.82 -1.77 1.47
N GLY A 104 7.03 -2.09 1.91
CA GLY A 104 7.47 -3.45 2.18
C GLY A 104 6.63 -4.15 3.26
N HIS A 105 6.20 -3.42 4.30
CA HIS A 105 5.35 -4.00 5.36
C HIS A 105 3.94 -4.39 4.89
N VAL A 106 3.47 -3.86 3.75
CA VAL A 106 2.18 -4.28 3.17
C VAL A 106 2.26 -5.70 2.62
N VAL A 107 3.46 -6.17 2.24
CA VAL A 107 3.67 -7.50 1.65
C VAL A 107 4.44 -8.45 2.56
N TYR A 108 5.15 -7.93 3.56
CA TYR A 108 5.91 -8.71 4.52
C TYR A 108 5.72 -8.16 5.94
N ASP A 109 4.97 -8.88 6.78
CA ASP A 109 4.69 -8.46 8.14
C ASP A 109 5.80 -8.88 9.11
N TRP A 110 6.38 -7.89 9.77
CA TRP A 110 7.32 -8.08 10.87
C TRP A 110 6.64 -7.97 12.24
N GLY A 111 5.61 -7.13 12.36
CA GLY A 111 5.10 -6.72 13.67
C GLY A 111 4.23 -7.75 14.36
N HIS A 112 3.50 -8.57 13.61
CA HIS A 112 2.77 -9.74 14.13
C HIS A 112 3.57 -11.03 13.91
N GLY A 113 4.53 -10.99 12.98
CA GLY A 113 5.41 -12.11 12.66
C GLY A 113 4.87 -12.99 11.55
N TYR A 114 3.89 -12.53 10.78
CA TYR A 114 3.26 -13.32 9.71
C TYR A 114 4.12 -13.50 8.46
N ARG A 115 5.21 -12.71 8.33
CA ARG A 115 6.18 -12.82 7.24
C ARG A 115 5.54 -12.53 5.88
N ALA A 116 5.80 -13.35 4.87
CA ALA A 116 5.43 -13.07 3.49
C ALA A 116 3.91 -13.27 3.25
N ALA A 117 3.30 -12.32 2.55
CA ALA A 117 1.92 -12.44 2.09
C ALA A 117 1.77 -13.64 1.14
N THR A 118 0.65 -14.35 1.27
CA THR A 118 0.30 -15.54 0.48
C THR A 118 -0.63 -15.21 -0.69
N GLN A 119 -1.50 -14.19 -0.52
CA GLN A 119 -2.42 -13.69 -1.53
C GLN A 119 -2.51 -12.17 -1.46
N ILE A 120 -2.80 -11.51 -2.58
CA ILE A 120 -3.06 -10.07 -2.61
C ILE A 120 -4.25 -9.75 -3.53
N LYS A 121 -5.15 -8.89 -3.05
CA LYS A 121 -6.22 -8.25 -3.82
C LYS A 121 -5.89 -6.75 -3.98
N CYS A 122 -6.04 -6.23 -5.19
CA CYS A 122 -5.74 -4.85 -5.54
C CYS A 122 -6.97 -4.21 -6.22
N TYR A 123 -7.36 -3.03 -5.79
CA TYR A 123 -8.52 -2.31 -6.30
C TYR A 123 -8.17 -0.88 -6.68
N ILE A 124 -8.53 -0.45 -7.88
CA ILE A 124 -8.59 0.99 -8.24
C ILE A 124 -10.04 1.45 -8.26
N GLY A 125 -10.28 2.73 -7.99
CA GLY A 125 -11.65 3.26 -7.92
C GLY A 125 -12.47 2.74 -6.74
N TYR A 126 -11.81 2.18 -5.72
CA TYR A 126 -12.48 1.57 -4.58
C TYR A 126 -13.14 2.63 -3.68
N LYS A 127 -14.40 2.40 -3.34
CA LYS A 127 -15.20 3.22 -2.40
C LYS A 127 -16.27 2.35 -1.73
N GLY A 128 -15.84 1.61 -0.71
CA GLY A 128 -16.63 0.63 -0.01
C GLY A 128 -16.75 -0.69 -0.75
N ARG A 129 -17.08 -1.76 -0.02
CA ARG A 129 -17.22 -3.12 -0.57
C ARG A 129 -18.12 -3.19 -1.82
N GLU A 130 -19.24 -2.48 -1.79
CA GLU A 130 -20.22 -2.47 -2.89
C GLU A 130 -19.65 -1.88 -4.19
N SER A 131 -18.58 -1.09 -4.12
CA SER A 131 -17.95 -0.52 -5.33
C SER A 131 -17.38 -1.58 -6.27
N VAL A 132 -17.03 -2.77 -5.77
CA VAL A 132 -16.48 -3.87 -6.57
C VAL A 132 -17.46 -4.37 -7.63
N GLU A 133 -18.76 -4.19 -7.41
CA GLU A 133 -19.83 -4.54 -8.34
C GLU A 133 -20.15 -3.43 -9.37
N THR A 134 -19.42 -2.32 -9.32
CA THR A 134 -19.61 -1.17 -10.22
C THR A 134 -18.52 -1.10 -11.29
N ASP A 135 -18.83 -0.46 -12.43
CA ASP A 135 -17.86 -0.23 -13.51
C ASP A 135 -16.70 0.72 -13.11
N ILE A 136 -16.82 1.41 -11.97
CA ILE A 136 -15.78 2.30 -11.46
C ILE A 136 -14.63 1.48 -10.89
N CYS A 137 -14.94 0.44 -10.12
CA CYS A 137 -13.93 -0.36 -9.46
C CYS A 137 -13.38 -1.43 -10.39
N GLN A 138 -12.07 -1.62 -10.38
CA GLN A 138 -11.46 -2.79 -11.01
C GLN A 138 -10.70 -3.58 -9.95
N ALA A 139 -11.02 -4.87 -9.82
CA ALA A 139 -10.27 -5.80 -9.00
C ALA A 139 -9.17 -6.50 -9.82
N ARG A 140 -7.98 -6.63 -9.24
CA ARG A 140 -6.86 -7.42 -9.75
C ARG A 140 -6.21 -8.19 -8.60
N TYR A 141 -5.46 -9.22 -8.95
CA TYR A 141 -4.80 -10.07 -7.97
C TYR A 141 -3.30 -9.98 -8.13
N GLY A 142 -2.56 -9.98 -7.02
CA GLY A 142 -1.12 -10.08 -7.05
C GLY A 142 -0.68 -11.42 -7.64
N GLN A 143 0.35 -11.39 -8.47
CA GLN A 143 0.97 -12.57 -9.09
C GLN A 143 2.38 -12.80 -8.54
N THR A 144 3.15 -11.73 -8.39
CA THR A 144 4.54 -11.78 -7.97
C THR A 144 4.89 -10.53 -7.19
N ILE A 145 5.63 -10.70 -6.10
CA ILE A 145 6.17 -9.62 -5.30
C ILE A 145 7.67 -9.54 -5.52
N VAL A 146 8.17 -8.30 -5.57
CA VAL A 146 9.59 -7.99 -5.46
C VAL A 146 9.76 -6.93 -4.38
N THR A 147 10.60 -7.20 -3.40
CA THR A 147 11.04 -6.21 -2.40
C THR A 147 12.57 -6.28 -2.28
N THR A 148 13.15 -5.43 -1.45
CA THR A 148 14.59 -5.47 -1.20
C THR A 148 14.93 -6.68 -0.32
N ALA A 149 16.09 -7.30 -0.56
CA ALA A 149 16.56 -8.40 0.28
C ALA A 149 16.78 -7.94 1.73
N GLU A 150 17.25 -6.70 1.91
CA GLU A 150 17.49 -6.10 3.23
C GLU A 150 16.20 -5.96 4.05
N TRP A 151 15.07 -5.65 3.40
CA TRP A 151 13.78 -5.48 4.09
C TRP A 151 13.31 -6.77 4.79
N ILE A 152 13.51 -7.93 4.16
CA ILE A 152 13.04 -9.21 4.72
C ILE A 152 14.06 -9.87 5.67
N GLN A 153 15.24 -9.27 5.84
CA GLN A 153 16.28 -9.74 6.75
C GLN A 153 16.24 -9.04 8.11
N THR A 154 15.76 -7.79 8.20
CA THR A 154 15.76 -7.02 9.44
C THR A 154 14.66 -5.97 9.50
N THR A 155 14.11 -5.75 10.69
CA THR A 155 13.14 -4.67 11.01
C THR A 155 13.75 -3.26 10.97
N GLU A 156 15.07 -3.17 11.01
CA GLU A 156 15.81 -1.90 11.09
C GLU A 156 16.01 -1.22 9.73
N SER A 157 15.72 -1.91 8.63
CA SER A 157 15.96 -1.40 7.27
C SER A 157 14.80 -0.52 6.74
N ARG A 158 14.39 0.49 7.52
CA ARG A 158 13.30 1.39 7.14
C ARG A 158 13.47 2.13 5.81
N PRO A 159 14.69 2.56 5.41
CA PRO A 159 14.90 3.13 4.08
C PRO A 159 14.63 2.15 2.92
N ARG A 160 14.41 0.87 3.23
CA ARG A 160 14.17 -0.20 2.26
C ARG A 160 12.76 -0.76 2.32
N ASP A 161 11.86 -0.11 3.07
CA ASP A 161 10.44 -0.45 3.20
C ASP A 161 9.67 -0.13 1.91
N VAL A 162 10.01 -0.85 0.84
CA VAL A 162 9.44 -0.70 -0.49
C VAL A 162 9.23 -2.07 -1.13
N ALA A 163 8.10 -2.24 -1.80
CA ALA A 163 7.78 -3.43 -2.55
C ALA A 163 7.06 -3.08 -3.85
N PHE A 164 7.19 -3.98 -4.82
CA PHE A 164 6.52 -3.95 -6.09
C PHE A 164 5.63 -5.18 -6.19
N ILE A 165 4.38 -4.97 -6.59
CA ILE A 165 3.41 -6.04 -6.81
C ILE A 165 3.06 -6.03 -8.29
N LYS A 166 3.41 -7.12 -8.98
CA LYS A 166 2.90 -7.37 -10.33
C LYS A 166 1.55 -8.06 -10.22
N VAL A 167 0.54 -7.56 -10.91
CA VAL A 167 -0.80 -8.17 -10.92
C VAL A 167 -0.99 -9.14 -12.08
N THR A 168 -1.96 -10.06 -11.96
CA THR A 168 -2.23 -11.15 -12.92
C THR A 168 -2.69 -10.67 -14.29
N LYS A 169 -3.37 -9.53 -14.36
CA LYS A 169 -3.80 -8.86 -15.60
C LYS A 169 -3.76 -7.33 -15.42
N PRO A 170 -3.47 -6.55 -16.46
CA PRO A 170 -3.38 -5.10 -16.32
C PRO A 170 -4.73 -4.47 -15.95
N PHE A 171 -4.69 -3.37 -15.20
CA PHE A 171 -5.77 -2.40 -15.11
C PHE A 171 -5.99 -1.70 -16.46
N THR A 172 -7.21 -1.24 -16.72
CA THR A 172 -7.59 -0.65 -18.02
C THR A 172 -8.21 0.73 -17.84
N GLY A 173 -8.27 1.49 -18.95
CA GLY A 173 -8.83 2.85 -18.99
C GLY A 173 -7.75 3.94 -18.95
N ASN A 174 -8.16 5.19 -18.75
CA ASN A 174 -7.25 6.31 -18.54
C ASN A 174 -6.76 6.31 -17.08
N LEU A 175 -5.67 5.57 -16.84
CA LEU A 175 -5.17 5.34 -15.49
C LEU A 175 -4.52 6.57 -14.85
N ARG A 176 -4.01 7.53 -15.64
CA ARG A 176 -3.14 8.63 -15.16
C ARG A 176 -2.01 8.10 -14.26
N LEU A 177 -1.18 7.22 -14.83
CA LEU A 177 -0.07 6.56 -14.13
C LEU A 177 0.86 7.60 -13.51
N PHE A 178 1.37 7.28 -12.32
CA PHE A 178 2.32 8.13 -11.63
C PHE A 178 3.71 8.03 -12.25
N ASN A 179 4.34 9.19 -12.42
CA ASN A 179 5.76 9.29 -12.75
C ASN A 179 6.54 9.53 -11.46
N TYR A 180 7.72 8.92 -11.35
CA TYR A 180 8.63 9.15 -10.24
C TYR A 180 9.66 10.16 -10.65
N VAL A 181 10.00 11.03 -9.71
CA VAL A 181 11.13 11.93 -9.80
C VAL A 181 12.07 11.63 -8.64
N ASP A 182 13.36 11.83 -8.87
CA ASP A 182 14.32 11.77 -7.78
C ASP A 182 13.97 12.85 -6.78
N THR A 183 13.82 12.46 -5.51
CA THR A 183 13.52 13.39 -4.44
C THR A 183 14.69 14.38 -4.28
N PRO A 184 14.45 15.71 -4.40
CA PRO A 184 15.48 16.70 -4.13
C PRO A 184 16.11 16.51 -2.76
N SER A 185 17.41 16.78 -2.60
CA SER A 185 18.08 16.59 -1.31
C SER A 185 17.62 17.60 -0.24
N LYS A 186 17.07 18.74 -0.66
CA LYS A 186 16.42 19.74 0.19
C LYS A 186 15.38 20.48 -0.66
N ASP A 187 14.20 20.75 -0.10
CA ASP A 187 13.19 21.60 -0.73
C ASP A 187 12.18 22.17 0.29
N SER A 188 11.34 23.10 -0.18
CA SER A 188 10.12 23.58 0.47
C SER A 188 8.96 23.46 -0.51
N ALA A 189 8.20 22.38 -0.40
CA ALA A 189 7.14 22.03 -1.35
C ALA A 189 5.84 21.63 -0.64
N THR A 190 4.72 21.76 -1.35
CA THR A 190 3.44 21.19 -0.91
C THR A 190 3.48 19.67 -1.12
N LEU A 191 3.60 18.92 -0.02
CA LEU A 191 3.58 17.47 -0.05
C LEU A 191 2.18 16.95 0.25
N GLY A 192 1.76 15.99 -0.55
CA GLY A 192 0.48 15.30 -0.44
C GLY A 192 0.66 13.86 0.02
N VAL A 193 -0.25 13.42 0.87
CA VAL A 193 -0.45 12.00 1.17
C VAL A 193 -1.88 11.64 0.81
N VAL A 194 -2.03 10.62 -0.04
CA VAL A 194 -3.32 10.18 -0.58
C VAL A 194 -3.40 8.66 -0.56
N GLY A 195 -4.52 8.11 -0.09
CA GLY A 195 -4.85 6.69 -0.19
C GLY A 195 -5.86 6.24 0.85
N TYR A 196 -5.77 5.00 1.33
CA TYR A 196 -6.81 4.35 2.14
C TYR A 196 -6.37 4.20 3.61
N PRO A 197 -6.61 5.20 4.47
CA PRO A 197 -6.22 5.14 5.88
C PRO A 197 -7.14 4.20 6.67
N GLY A 198 -6.57 3.30 7.47
CA GLY A 198 -7.35 2.27 8.14
C GLY A 198 -8.01 2.66 9.48
N ASP A 199 -7.79 3.87 9.98
CA ASP A 199 -8.58 4.47 11.07
C ASP A 199 -9.88 5.12 10.59
N MET A 200 -9.92 5.58 9.33
CA MET A 200 -11.14 6.15 8.75
C MET A 200 -12.07 5.01 8.31
N SER A 201 -13.38 5.23 8.46
CA SER A 201 -14.39 4.24 8.09
C SER A 201 -15.40 4.84 7.13
N TYR A 202 -15.78 4.06 6.11
CA TYR A 202 -16.84 4.38 5.17
C TYR A 202 -17.85 3.23 5.18
N ASN A 203 -19.12 3.51 5.43
CA ASN A 203 -20.18 2.48 5.56
C ASN A 203 -19.80 1.31 6.48
N ASN A 204 -19.22 1.61 7.65
CA ASN A 204 -18.70 0.65 8.63
C ASN A 204 -17.51 -0.22 8.15
N GLU A 205 -16.90 0.11 7.01
CA GLU A 205 -15.67 -0.52 6.52
C GLU A 205 -14.46 0.38 6.78
N LYS A 206 -13.48 -0.13 7.54
CA LYS A 206 -12.19 0.54 7.75
C LYS A 206 -11.39 0.64 6.45
N GLY A 207 -10.83 1.83 6.20
CA GLY A 207 -10.17 2.14 4.92
C GLY A 207 -11.10 2.00 3.72
N GLY A 208 -12.42 2.12 3.92
CA GLY A 208 -13.42 1.91 2.88
C GLY A 208 -13.37 2.97 1.77
N GLU A 209 -12.86 4.16 2.05
CA GLU A 209 -12.71 5.23 1.05
C GLU A 209 -11.33 5.89 1.11
N MET A 210 -10.99 6.61 0.05
CA MET A 210 -9.72 7.30 -0.10
C MET A 210 -9.77 8.68 0.56
N TYR A 211 -8.69 9.05 1.23
CA TYR A 211 -8.50 10.37 1.84
C TYR A 211 -7.23 11.03 1.29
N GLU A 212 -7.23 12.35 1.27
CA GLU A 212 -6.08 13.18 0.91
C GLU A 212 -5.77 14.20 1.99
N GLN A 213 -4.50 14.54 2.15
CA GLN A 213 -4.05 15.68 2.93
C GLN A 213 -2.80 16.28 2.28
N PHE A 214 -2.80 17.60 2.11
CA PHE A 214 -1.68 18.35 1.56
C PHE A 214 -1.17 19.37 2.57
N LYS A 215 0.14 19.57 2.63
CA LYS A 215 0.75 20.55 3.52
C LYS A 215 2.09 21.02 2.98
N MET A 216 2.31 22.34 3.06
CA MET A 216 3.63 22.91 2.84
C MET A 216 4.63 22.30 3.81
N THR A 217 5.69 21.71 3.28
CA THR A 217 6.70 20.98 4.04
C THR A 217 8.09 21.39 3.57
N GLU A 218 8.88 21.92 4.50
CA GLU A 218 10.31 22.09 4.30
C GLU A 218 11.04 20.84 4.78
N TYR A 219 11.94 20.31 3.96
CA TYR A 219 12.71 19.12 4.31
C TYR A 219 14.15 19.20 3.79
N ASN A 220 15.06 18.51 4.48
CA ASN A 220 16.46 18.35 4.09
C ASN A 220 16.91 16.92 4.42
N LEU A 221 17.13 16.11 3.38
CA LEU A 221 17.50 14.70 3.49
C LEU A 221 18.88 14.51 4.10
N ASN A 222 19.78 15.49 3.96
CA ASN A 222 21.14 15.40 4.52
C ASN A 222 21.14 15.46 6.05
N THR A 223 20.13 16.10 6.64
CA THR A 223 20.01 16.30 8.09
C THR A 223 18.88 15.48 8.70
N SER A 224 17.98 14.93 7.89
CA SER A 224 16.91 14.06 8.36
C SER A 224 17.47 12.71 8.79
N ASP A 225 16.91 12.15 9.87
CA ASP A 225 17.19 10.79 10.26
C ASP A 225 16.95 9.80 9.11
N ARG A 226 17.89 8.87 8.93
CA ARG A 226 17.91 7.86 7.86
C ARG A 226 17.81 8.41 6.43
N HIS A 227 18.06 9.70 6.22
CA HIS A 227 17.94 10.37 4.90
C HIS A 227 16.53 10.26 4.28
N MET A 228 15.49 10.29 5.10
CA MET A 228 14.09 10.18 4.68
C MET A 228 13.33 11.49 4.91
N ILE A 229 12.39 11.83 4.02
CA ILE A 229 11.44 12.92 4.27
C ILE A 229 10.65 12.58 5.53
N ARG A 230 10.68 13.50 6.51
CA ARG A 230 9.78 13.50 7.65
C ARG A 230 8.72 14.56 7.42
N TYR A 231 7.47 14.14 7.23
CA TYR A 231 6.35 15.06 7.06
C TYR A 231 5.45 15.03 8.31
N LYS A 232 4.76 16.15 8.56
CA LYS A 232 3.79 16.32 9.66
C LYS A 232 2.35 16.19 9.15
N LEU A 233 2.10 15.16 8.34
CA LEU A 233 0.78 14.80 7.83
C LEU A 233 0.23 13.65 8.67
N SER A 234 -1.08 13.61 8.86
CA SER A 234 -1.75 12.54 9.59
C SER A 234 -1.75 11.28 8.74
N THR A 235 -1.05 10.24 9.18
CA THR A 235 -1.06 8.92 8.54
C THR A 235 -1.32 7.85 9.58
N PHE A 236 -2.26 6.95 9.30
CA PHE A 236 -2.58 5.84 10.18
C PHE A 236 -3.00 4.61 9.37
N GLY A 237 -2.37 3.48 9.66
CA GLY A 237 -2.72 2.17 9.13
C GLY A 237 -2.60 2.07 7.62
N GLY A 238 -1.37 2.02 7.10
CA GLY A 238 -1.07 1.83 5.67
C GLY A 238 -0.12 2.92 5.14
N LYS A 239 1.17 2.89 5.48
CA LYS A 239 2.07 4.01 5.20
C LYS A 239 2.23 4.27 3.71
N PHE A 240 2.30 5.56 3.42
CA PHE A 240 2.19 6.12 2.08
C PHE A 240 3.56 6.45 1.46
N SER A 241 3.66 6.30 0.13
CA SER A 241 4.66 7.00 -0.68
C SER A 241 4.20 8.43 -0.93
N ILE A 242 5.13 9.38 -0.84
CA ILE A 242 4.87 10.83 -0.88
C ILE A 242 4.56 11.27 -2.32
N MET A 243 3.52 12.10 -2.47
CA MET A 243 3.22 12.82 -3.70
C MET A 243 3.78 14.25 -3.61
N GLU A 244 4.57 14.69 -4.58
CA GLU A 244 4.82 16.11 -4.84
C GLU A 244 3.73 16.60 -5.79
N GLY A 245 2.87 17.51 -5.32
CA GLY A 245 1.91 18.20 -6.17
C GLY A 245 2.56 19.48 -6.71
N ARG A 246 2.80 19.54 -8.01
CA ARG A 246 2.92 20.84 -8.69
C ARG A 246 1.54 21.18 -9.21
N ASP A 247 0.96 22.25 -8.67
CA ASP A 247 -0.18 22.90 -9.29
C ASP A 247 0.31 23.44 -10.64
N GLU A 248 -0.11 22.81 -11.74
CA GLU A 248 -0.05 23.45 -13.05
C GLU A 248 -1.25 24.40 -13.15
N GLU A 249 -0.98 25.69 -13.37
CA GLU A 249 -1.96 26.75 -13.65
C GLU A 249 -2.88 26.43 -14.83
#